data_AF-A0A6G6WQE9-F1
#
_entry.id   AF-A0A6G6WQE9-F1
#
_cell.length_a   1.000
_cell.length_b   1.000
_cell.length_c   1.000
_cell.angle_alpha   90.00
_cell.angle_beta   90.00
_cell.angle_gamma   90.00
#
_symmetry.space_group_name_H-M   'P 1'
#
loop_
_entity.id
_entity.type
_entity.pdbx_description
1 polymer ?
#
loop_
_entity_poly.entity_id
_entity_poly.type
_entity_poly.pdbx_seq_one_letter_code
_entity_poly.pdbx_strand_id
1 'polypeptide(L)'
;MLLPRRTSIGVSTGSVQIGGGAPIVVQSMTNTDTADIEGTARQIAALNRAGSEIVRITVDREEAAAAVPHIRDKVAAKGLDVPIVGDFHYNGHMLLSQYPACAEALAKYRINPGNVGFKEKKDRNFGTMIETAMQFDKPIRIGVNWGSLDQALLTELMDRNAKSAAPIDARAVMHEAVVQSGVLSAERARELGLGAEKIIISAKCSEVQDLIAVYRLLARRCDYALHLGLTEAGMGSKGIVASTAALAVLLQEGIGDTIRISLTPEPGGDRTREVIVAQEILQTMGLRSFAPMVIACPGCGRTTSTVFQELAQDIQTYVRDRLVDWRRDYPGFETLSLAVMGCIVNGPGESKHADIGISLPGTGELPSAPVYVDGKKVATLRGADIANQFKGIVENYVRERWGSV
;
A
#
# COMPACT_ATOMS: atom_id res chain seq x y z
N MET A 1 -13.23 -5.06 -16.68
CA MET A 1 -12.93 -6.31 -15.95
C MET A 1 -11.48 -6.23 -15.50
N LEU A 2 -11.15 -6.59 -14.26
CA LEU A 2 -9.76 -6.65 -13.80
C LEU A 2 -8.98 -7.64 -14.67
N LEU A 3 -7.80 -7.25 -15.14
CA LEU A 3 -6.92 -8.20 -15.84
C LEU A 3 -6.35 -9.20 -14.81
N PRO A 4 -5.98 -10.42 -15.25
CA PRO A 4 -5.27 -11.37 -14.39
C PRO A 4 -4.03 -10.72 -13.79
N ARG A 5 -3.71 -11.06 -12.52
CA ARG A 5 -2.48 -10.61 -11.87
C ARG A 5 -1.27 -11.02 -12.72
N ARG A 6 -0.34 -10.10 -12.93
CA ARG A 6 0.96 -10.39 -13.57
C ARG A 6 1.65 -11.49 -12.76
N THR A 7 2.12 -12.54 -13.44
CA THR A 7 2.94 -13.57 -12.79
C THR A 7 4.27 -12.96 -12.38
N SER A 8 4.62 -13.11 -11.10
CA SER A 8 5.84 -12.56 -10.53
C SER A 8 6.56 -13.60 -9.68
N ILE A 9 7.88 -13.50 -9.59
CA ILE A 9 8.66 -14.31 -8.66
C ILE A 9 8.30 -13.89 -7.24
N GLY A 10 7.98 -14.87 -6.39
CA GLY A 10 7.67 -14.65 -4.98
C GLY A 10 8.93 -14.36 -4.15
N VAL A 11 8.85 -13.37 -3.27
CA VAL A 11 9.94 -12.95 -2.39
C VAL A 11 9.46 -12.94 -0.94
N SER A 12 10.08 -13.77 -0.10
CA SER A 12 9.81 -13.80 1.34
C SER A 12 10.54 -12.65 2.03
N THR A 13 9.81 -11.78 2.73
CA THR A 13 10.33 -10.67 3.55
C THR A 13 9.86 -10.84 4.99
N GLY A 14 10.69 -11.46 5.84
CA GLY A 14 10.24 -11.91 7.16
C GLY A 14 9.09 -12.93 7.00
N SER A 15 7.99 -12.72 7.74
CA SER A 15 6.76 -13.52 7.67
C SER A 15 5.84 -13.19 6.48
N VAL A 16 6.19 -12.21 5.63
CA VAL A 16 5.33 -11.72 4.53
C VAL A 16 5.86 -12.12 3.16
N GLN A 17 5.00 -12.72 2.33
CA GLN A 17 5.29 -13.06 0.94
C GLN A 17 4.88 -11.93 -0.01
N ILE A 18 5.78 -11.48 -0.88
CA ILE A 18 5.50 -10.48 -1.93
C ILE A 18 5.62 -11.14 -3.31
N GLY A 19 4.59 -11.01 -4.15
CA GLY A 19 4.58 -11.64 -5.48
C GLY A 19 4.28 -13.15 -5.41
N GLY A 20 4.50 -13.88 -6.50
CA GLY A 20 4.25 -15.33 -6.53
C GLY A 20 2.79 -15.72 -6.35
N GLY A 21 1.85 -14.83 -6.72
CA GLY A 21 0.41 -15.02 -6.52
C GLY A 21 -0.10 -14.59 -5.14
N ALA A 22 0.76 -14.11 -4.24
CA ALA A 22 0.34 -13.59 -2.95
C ALA A 22 -0.56 -12.33 -3.09
N PRO A 23 -1.41 -12.05 -2.07
CA PRO A 23 -2.16 -10.80 -2.00
C PRO A 23 -1.23 -9.58 -2.06
N ILE A 24 -1.70 -8.46 -2.65
CA ILE A 24 -0.89 -7.24 -2.77
C ILE A 24 -0.63 -6.68 -1.38
N VAL A 25 0.65 -6.55 -1.01
CA VAL A 25 1.08 -6.17 0.33
C VAL A 25 1.05 -4.65 0.53
N VAL A 26 0.45 -4.17 1.61
CA VAL A 26 0.47 -2.76 2.04
C VAL A 26 1.73 -2.47 2.85
N GLN A 27 2.52 -1.48 2.44
CA GLN A 27 3.70 -1.02 3.17
C GLN A 27 3.63 0.47 3.50
N SER A 28 4.37 0.86 4.52
CA SER A 28 4.55 2.24 4.93
C SER A 28 6.01 2.57 5.23
N MET A 29 6.28 3.82 5.56
CA MET A 29 7.59 4.24 6.04
C MET A 29 7.45 5.17 7.24
N THR A 30 8.29 4.99 8.27
CA THR A 30 8.38 5.94 9.38
C THR A 30 8.86 7.31 8.89
N ASN A 31 8.65 8.33 9.72
CA ASN A 31 9.23 9.66 9.57
C ASN A 31 9.89 10.17 10.87
N THR A 32 10.00 9.32 11.89
CA THR A 32 10.81 9.57 13.08
C THR A 32 12.29 9.48 12.75
N ASP A 33 13.11 10.17 13.54
CA ASP A 33 14.55 9.92 13.53
C ASP A 33 14.81 8.49 14.02
N THR A 34 15.50 7.68 13.22
CA THR A 34 15.72 6.27 13.55
C THR A 34 16.64 6.09 14.76
N ALA A 35 17.47 7.09 15.10
CA ALA A 35 18.21 7.07 16.37
C ALA A 35 17.29 7.20 17.61
N ASP A 36 16.07 7.74 17.47
CA ASP A 36 15.03 7.68 18.51
C ASP A 36 14.38 6.29 18.48
N ILE A 37 14.98 5.38 19.24
CA ILE A 37 14.56 3.98 19.37
C ILE A 37 13.08 3.88 19.82
N GLU A 38 12.68 4.67 20.82
CA GLU A 38 11.33 4.61 21.40
C GLU A 38 10.28 5.21 20.47
N GLY A 39 10.56 6.39 19.90
CA GLY A 39 9.67 7.03 18.94
C GLY A 39 9.48 6.19 17.69
N THR A 40 10.56 5.62 17.17
CA THR A 40 10.51 4.76 15.97
C THR A 40 9.79 3.45 16.24
N ALA A 41 10.07 2.76 17.36
CA ALA A 41 9.34 1.55 17.72
C ALA A 41 7.83 1.82 17.95
N ARG A 42 7.48 2.96 18.57
CA ARG A 42 6.08 3.38 18.75
C ARG A 42 5.39 3.63 17.41
N GLN A 43 6.07 4.30 16.47
CA GLN A 43 5.48 4.59 15.17
C GLN A 43 5.38 3.34 14.28
N ILE A 44 6.35 2.43 14.32
CA ILE A 44 6.24 1.11 13.66
C ILE A 44 5.00 0.37 14.18
N ALA A 45 4.81 0.33 15.50
CA ALA A 45 3.63 -0.30 16.10
C ALA A 45 2.32 0.37 15.67
N ALA A 46 2.27 1.71 15.57
CA ALA A 46 1.09 2.43 15.09
C ALA A 46 0.79 2.09 13.61
N LEU A 47 1.82 2.09 12.75
CA LEU A 47 1.69 1.74 11.34
C LEU A 47 1.24 0.30 11.13
N ASN A 48 1.79 -0.64 11.88
CA ASN A 48 1.39 -2.05 11.80
C ASN A 48 -0.06 -2.25 12.28
N ARG A 49 -0.47 -1.61 13.39
CA ARG A 49 -1.87 -1.66 13.87
C ARG A 49 -2.87 -1.04 12.90
N ALA A 50 -2.45 -0.02 12.15
CA ALA A 50 -3.25 0.52 11.04
C ALA A 50 -3.35 -0.44 9.84
N GLY A 51 -2.55 -1.51 9.83
CA GLY A 51 -2.55 -2.56 8.80
C GLY A 51 -1.41 -2.46 7.79
N SER A 52 -0.32 -1.77 8.11
CA SER A 52 0.92 -1.88 7.36
C SER A 52 1.56 -3.24 7.63
N GLU A 53 1.63 -4.08 6.59
CA GLU A 53 2.16 -5.44 6.66
C GLU A 53 3.69 -5.44 6.69
N ILE A 54 4.35 -4.39 6.17
CA ILE A 54 5.81 -4.18 6.21
C ILE A 54 6.10 -2.70 6.45
N VAL A 55 6.99 -2.39 7.39
CA VAL A 55 7.35 -1.00 7.71
C VAL A 55 8.80 -0.71 7.35
N ARG A 56 9.03 0.36 6.60
CA ARG A 56 10.37 0.84 6.26
C ARG A 56 10.84 1.93 7.22
N ILE A 57 12.12 1.92 7.57
CA ILE A 57 12.81 2.97 8.33
C ILE A 57 14.02 3.48 7.54
N THR A 58 14.45 4.71 7.79
CA THR A 58 15.70 5.22 7.21
C THR A 58 16.90 4.71 7.99
N VAL A 59 17.99 4.38 7.31
CA VAL A 59 19.26 4.04 7.97
C VAL A 59 20.35 4.85 7.28
N ASP A 60 20.50 6.09 7.75
CA ASP A 60 21.24 7.16 7.11
C ASP A 60 22.60 7.44 7.74
N ARG A 61 22.82 7.00 8.99
CA ARG A 61 24.04 7.23 9.76
C ARG A 61 24.27 6.14 10.81
N GLU A 62 25.43 6.20 11.45
CA GLU A 62 25.89 5.21 12.42
C GLU A 62 24.95 5.05 13.61
N GLU A 63 24.44 6.15 14.18
CA GLU A 63 23.51 6.11 15.30
C GLU A 63 22.18 5.45 14.93
N ALA A 64 21.70 5.68 13.71
CA ALA A 64 20.51 5.02 13.19
C ALA A 64 20.75 3.52 12.99
N ALA A 65 21.91 3.12 12.44
CA ALA A 65 22.27 1.71 12.27
C ALA A 65 22.39 1.00 13.63
N ALA A 66 23.03 1.62 14.62
CA ALA A 66 23.15 1.09 15.98
C ALA A 66 21.78 0.93 16.67
N ALA A 67 20.80 1.78 16.35
CA ALA A 67 19.46 1.73 16.92
C ALA A 67 18.59 0.58 16.39
N VAL A 68 18.82 0.10 15.17
CA VAL A 68 17.93 -0.88 14.50
C VAL A 68 17.68 -2.16 15.31
N PRO A 69 18.68 -2.85 15.89
CA PRO A 69 18.44 -4.05 16.68
C PRO A 69 17.54 -3.77 17.89
N HIS A 70 17.76 -2.65 18.57
CA HIS A 70 16.95 -2.24 19.72
C HIS A 70 15.52 -1.88 19.34
N ILE A 71 15.32 -1.26 18.18
CA ILE A 71 13.98 -0.99 17.62
C ILE A 71 13.25 -2.30 17.36
N ARG A 72 13.88 -3.25 16.66
CA ARG A 72 13.32 -4.58 16.40
C ARG A 72 12.89 -5.25 17.70
N ASP A 73 13.77 -5.27 18.70
CA ASP A 73 13.50 -5.93 19.98
C ASP A 73 12.34 -5.26 20.73
N LYS A 74 12.22 -3.93 20.70
CA LYS A 74 11.08 -3.22 21.29
C LYS A 74 9.77 -3.45 20.56
N VAL A 75 9.80 -3.61 19.24
CA VAL A 75 8.62 -3.96 18.45
C VAL A 75 8.17 -5.39 18.77
N ALA A 76 9.12 -6.34 18.82
CA ALA A 76 8.85 -7.72 19.20
C ALA A 76 8.32 -7.84 20.64
N ALA A 77 8.85 -7.05 21.59
CA ALA A 77 8.37 -7.00 22.98
C ALA A 77 6.92 -6.50 23.11
N LYS A 78 6.38 -5.82 22.08
CA LYS A 78 4.96 -5.45 21.99
C LYS A 78 4.07 -6.55 21.38
N GLY A 79 4.63 -7.74 21.11
CA GLY A 79 3.95 -8.86 20.47
C GLY A 79 3.74 -8.67 18.96
N LEU A 80 4.53 -7.82 18.30
CA LEU A 80 4.39 -7.52 16.89
C LEU A 80 5.52 -8.17 16.07
N ASP A 81 5.16 -8.97 15.06
CA ASP A 81 6.08 -9.58 14.10
C ASP A 81 5.99 -8.85 12.74
N VAL A 82 6.29 -7.54 12.73
CA VAL A 82 6.27 -6.75 11.50
C VAL A 82 7.67 -6.68 10.87
N PRO A 83 7.85 -7.09 9.60
CA PRO A 83 9.13 -6.98 8.91
C PRO A 83 9.59 -5.52 8.78
N ILE A 84 10.81 -5.24 9.23
CA ILE A 84 11.43 -3.90 9.16
C ILE A 84 12.38 -3.83 7.96
N VAL A 85 12.19 -2.83 7.10
CA VAL A 85 13.04 -2.60 5.90
C VAL A 85 13.99 -1.43 6.15
N GLY A 86 15.28 -1.60 5.89
CA GLY A 86 16.25 -0.50 5.95
C GLY A 86 16.32 0.25 4.62
N ASP A 87 16.13 1.56 4.64
CA ASP A 87 16.30 2.45 3.49
C ASP A 87 17.71 3.06 3.48
N PHE A 88 18.54 2.63 2.54
CA PHE A 88 19.94 3.05 2.45
C PHE A 88 20.19 3.94 1.23
N HIS A 89 20.98 5.00 1.44
CA HIS A 89 21.44 5.93 0.41
C HIS A 89 22.89 6.30 0.68
N TYR A 90 23.76 6.32 -0.35
CA TYR A 90 25.16 6.75 -0.27
C TYR A 90 26.09 5.83 0.56
N ASN A 91 25.83 5.66 1.85
CA ASN A 91 26.69 4.98 2.82
C ASN A 91 26.22 3.58 3.23
N GLY A 92 25.20 3.02 2.58
CA GLY A 92 24.63 1.71 2.95
C GLY A 92 25.65 0.57 3.02
N HIS A 93 26.58 0.52 2.07
CA HIS A 93 27.69 -0.45 2.05
C HIS A 93 28.59 -0.34 3.31
N MET A 94 28.81 0.86 3.84
CA MET A 94 29.58 1.06 5.06
C MET A 94 28.76 0.67 6.28
N LEU A 95 27.51 1.16 6.39
CA LEU A 95 26.66 0.91 7.55
C LEU A 95 26.37 -0.58 7.72
N LEU A 96 26.06 -1.30 6.63
CA LEU A 96 25.82 -2.73 6.67
C LEU A 96 27.08 -3.53 7.07
N SER A 97 28.25 -3.11 6.60
CA SER A 97 29.53 -3.77 6.93
C SER A 97 29.98 -3.51 8.36
N GLN A 98 29.83 -2.28 8.85
CA GLN A 98 30.32 -1.86 10.17
C GLN A 98 29.34 -2.21 11.30
N TYR A 99 28.05 -2.32 10.99
CA TYR A 99 26.99 -2.64 11.95
C TYR A 99 26.28 -3.95 11.56
N PRO A 100 26.93 -5.12 11.69
CA PRO A 100 26.36 -6.40 11.29
C PRO A 100 25.06 -6.75 12.03
N ALA A 101 24.92 -6.30 13.29
CA ALA A 101 23.67 -6.46 14.03
C ALA A 101 22.49 -5.72 13.36
N CYS A 102 22.73 -4.56 12.73
CA CYS A 102 21.73 -3.85 11.94
C CYS A 102 21.33 -4.67 10.70
N ALA A 103 22.32 -5.18 9.97
CA ALA A 103 22.11 -6.03 8.80
C ALA A 103 21.26 -7.27 9.16
N GLU A 104 21.64 -7.98 10.22
CA GLU A 104 20.90 -9.15 10.72
C GLU A 104 19.47 -8.81 11.18
N ALA A 105 19.29 -7.69 11.88
CA ALA A 105 17.99 -7.30 12.46
C ALA A 105 16.94 -6.89 11.41
N LEU A 106 17.36 -6.35 10.26
CA LEU A 106 16.46 -5.97 9.18
C LEU A 106 15.92 -7.20 8.44
N ALA A 107 14.68 -7.09 7.95
CA ALA A 107 14.04 -8.14 7.16
C ALA A 107 14.31 -7.98 5.64
N LYS A 108 14.71 -6.79 5.19
CA LYS A 108 14.99 -6.46 3.78
C LYS A 108 15.84 -5.20 3.68
N TYR A 109 16.70 -5.11 2.66
CA TYR A 109 17.46 -3.90 2.37
C TYR A 109 16.90 -3.19 1.12
N ARG A 110 16.64 -1.89 1.19
CA ARG A 110 16.39 -1.08 0.00
C ARG A 110 17.72 -0.48 -0.46
N ILE A 111 18.09 -0.76 -1.70
CA ILE A 111 19.25 -0.20 -2.40
C ILE A 111 18.77 0.73 -3.52
N ASN A 112 19.33 1.93 -3.62
CA ASN A 112 19.09 2.83 -4.75
C ASN A 112 20.33 2.85 -5.65
N PRO A 113 20.29 2.28 -6.86
CA PRO A 113 21.48 2.17 -7.72
C PRO A 113 22.06 3.52 -8.15
N GLY A 114 21.26 4.60 -8.16
CA GLY A 114 21.77 5.94 -8.45
C GLY A 114 22.58 6.58 -7.32
N ASN A 115 22.51 6.03 -6.11
CA ASN A 115 23.13 6.63 -4.91
C ASN A 115 24.25 5.76 -4.32
N VAL A 116 24.73 4.71 -4.99
CA VAL A 116 25.79 3.84 -4.43
C VAL A 116 27.21 4.28 -4.82
N GLY A 117 27.36 5.44 -5.46
CA GLY A 117 28.65 6.01 -5.86
C GLY A 117 28.78 6.18 -7.37
N PHE A 118 29.97 6.54 -7.85
CA PHE A 118 30.26 6.76 -9.27
C PHE A 118 31.29 5.75 -9.79
N LYS A 119 31.11 5.27 -11.03
CA LYS A 119 32.04 4.37 -11.74
C LYS A 119 32.43 3.13 -10.90
N GLU A 120 33.70 2.78 -10.80
CA GLU A 120 34.18 1.59 -10.07
C GLU A 120 33.73 1.55 -8.60
N LYS A 121 33.60 2.72 -7.93
CA LYS A 121 33.08 2.77 -6.57
C LYS A 121 31.62 2.32 -6.49
N LYS A 122 30.82 2.62 -7.52
CA LYS A 122 29.41 2.20 -7.61
C LYS A 122 29.31 0.68 -7.58
N ASP A 123 30.06 0.02 -8.45
CA ASP A 123 30.00 -1.44 -8.60
C ASP A 123 30.52 -2.15 -7.35
N ARG A 124 31.60 -1.65 -6.75
CA ARG A 124 32.14 -2.16 -5.50
C ARG A 124 31.13 -2.01 -4.35
N ASN A 125 30.59 -0.81 -4.17
CA ASN A 125 29.67 -0.52 -3.06
C ASN A 125 28.35 -1.29 -3.22
N PHE A 126 27.82 -1.39 -4.44
CA PHE A 126 26.67 -2.24 -4.74
C PHE A 126 26.99 -3.70 -4.40
N GLY A 127 28.14 -4.21 -4.88
CA GLY A 127 28.63 -5.55 -4.59
C GLY A 127 28.66 -5.87 -3.09
N THR A 128 29.26 -4.99 -2.27
CA THR A 128 29.30 -5.16 -0.82
C THR A 128 27.91 -5.27 -0.19
N MET A 129 26.92 -4.51 -0.67
CA MET A 129 25.55 -4.62 -0.16
C MET A 129 24.87 -5.93 -0.57
N ILE A 130 25.15 -6.44 -1.77
CA ILE A 130 24.65 -7.74 -2.23
C ILE A 130 25.29 -8.89 -1.46
N GLU A 131 26.62 -8.85 -1.27
CA GLU A 131 27.35 -9.83 -0.46
C GLU A 131 26.81 -9.86 0.97
N THR A 132 26.55 -8.70 1.57
CA THR A 132 25.93 -8.63 2.91
C THR A 132 24.51 -9.20 2.92
N ALA A 133 23.72 -8.95 1.86
CA ALA A 133 22.39 -9.53 1.72
C ALA A 133 22.45 -11.06 1.63
N MET A 134 23.40 -11.61 0.87
CA MET A 134 23.63 -13.05 0.78
C MET A 134 24.10 -13.64 2.12
N GLN A 135 25.02 -12.97 2.81
CA GLN A 135 25.55 -13.40 4.11
C GLN A 135 24.44 -13.57 5.16
N PHE A 136 23.50 -12.62 5.21
CA PHE A 136 22.40 -12.61 6.18
C PHE A 136 21.08 -13.16 5.61
N ASP A 137 21.12 -13.77 4.42
CA ASP A 137 19.95 -14.32 3.69
C ASP A 137 18.78 -13.33 3.52
N LYS A 138 19.08 -12.05 3.29
CA LYS A 138 18.07 -10.99 3.18
C LYS A 138 17.64 -10.75 1.74
N PRO A 139 16.34 -10.58 1.46
CA PRO A 139 15.90 -9.99 0.21
C PRO A 139 16.35 -8.53 0.10
N ILE A 140 16.40 -8.05 -1.13
CA ILE A 140 16.64 -6.65 -1.45
C ILE A 140 15.49 -6.06 -2.26
N ARG A 141 15.33 -4.74 -2.15
CA ARG A 141 14.60 -3.94 -3.13
C ARG A 141 15.56 -3.01 -3.86
N ILE A 142 15.68 -3.19 -5.16
CA ILE A 142 16.35 -2.24 -6.05
C ILE A 142 15.32 -1.14 -6.39
N GLY A 143 15.48 0.00 -5.75
CA GLY A 143 14.53 1.11 -5.82
C GLY A 143 15.08 2.31 -6.56
N VAL A 144 14.85 2.34 -7.87
CA VAL A 144 15.15 3.47 -8.76
C VAL A 144 14.12 4.58 -8.52
N ASN A 145 14.61 5.81 -8.36
CA ASN A 145 13.78 7.01 -8.38
C ASN A 145 14.27 7.90 -9.51
N TRP A 146 13.34 8.48 -10.27
CA TRP A 146 13.68 9.41 -11.36
C TRP A 146 14.62 10.54 -10.89
N GLY A 147 14.33 11.17 -9.75
CA GLY A 147 15.10 12.31 -9.23
C GLY A 147 16.54 11.98 -8.84
N SER A 148 16.91 10.71 -8.77
CA SER A 148 18.26 10.25 -8.47
C SER A 148 18.75 9.23 -9.51
N LEU A 149 18.35 9.39 -10.77
CA LEU A 149 18.75 8.50 -11.85
C LEU A 149 20.27 8.61 -12.12
N ASP A 150 20.86 7.48 -12.51
CA ASP A 150 22.25 7.45 -12.97
C ASP A 150 22.42 8.30 -14.23
N GLN A 151 23.15 9.40 -14.08
CA GLN A 151 23.38 10.37 -15.15
C GLN A 151 24.20 9.77 -16.30
N ALA A 152 25.11 8.83 -16.02
CA ALA A 152 25.93 8.24 -17.08
C ALA A 152 25.08 7.37 -18.01
N LEU A 153 24.19 6.54 -17.43
CA LEU A 153 23.23 5.74 -18.20
C LEU A 153 22.29 6.62 -19.01
N LEU A 154 21.78 7.70 -18.40
CA LEU A 154 20.91 8.63 -19.12
C LEU A 154 21.63 9.28 -20.30
N THR A 155 22.84 9.83 -20.10
CA THR A 155 23.62 10.43 -21.17
C THR A 155 23.89 9.45 -22.30
N GLU A 156 24.27 8.21 -21.97
CA GLU A 156 24.49 7.17 -22.99
C GLU A 156 23.22 6.90 -23.82
N LEU A 157 22.06 6.78 -23.16
CA LEU A 157 20.80 6.54 -23.85
C LEU A 157 20.34 7.74 -24.67
N MET A 158 20.59 8.97 -24.20
CA MET A 158 20.33 10.18 -24.97
C MET A 158 21.21 10.27 -26.21
N ASP A 159 22.51 10.00 -26.08
CA ASP A 159 23.46 10.00 -27.20
C ASP A 159 23.11 8.91 -28.23
N ARG A 160 22.69 7.73 -27.75
CA ARG A 160 22.21 6.63 -28.61
C ARG A 160 20.93 7.03 -29.34
N ASN A 161 19.99 7.66 -28.64
CA ASN A 161 18.75 8.15 -29.23
C ASN A 161 19.00 9.23 -30.29
N ALA A 162 19.91 10.17 -30.04
CA ALA A 162 20.27 11.23 -30.97
C ALA A 162 20.90 10.71 -32.28
N LYS A 163 21.54 9.53 -32.22
CA LYS A 163 22.13 8.84 -33.40
C LYS A 163 21.15 7.87 -34.08
N SER A 164 19.96 7.68 -33.53
CA SER A 164 18.95 6.77 -34.09
C SER A 164 18.37 7.33 -35.39
N ALA A 165 18.04 6.44 -36.33
CA ALA A 165 17.31 6.81 -37.54
C ALA A 165 15.88 7.31 -37.24
N ALA A 166 15.33 6.94 -36.09
CA ALA A 166 14.05 7.40 -35.57
C ALA A 166 14.19 7.72 -34.07
N PRO A 167 14.67 8.94 -33.72
CA PRO A 167 14.76 9.37 -32.34
C PRO A 167 13.38 9.42 -31.70
N ILE A 168 13.29 8.95 -30.45
CA ILE A 168 12.08 9.07 -29.63
C ILE A 168 12.14 10.32 -28.77
N ASP A 169 11.00 10.70 -28.22
CA ASP A 169 10.89 11.82 -27.29
C ASP A 169 11.82 11.64 -26.07
N ALA A 170 12.40 12.75 -25.60
CA ALA A 170 13.34 12.73 -24.48
C ALA A 170 12.71 12.11 -23.21
N ARG A 171 11.41 12.32 -22.97
CA ARG A 171 10.69 11.73 -21.83
C ARG A 171 10.62 10.21 -21.95
N ALA A 172 10.46 9.67 -23.15
CA ALA A 172 10.49 8.23 -23.39
C ALA A 172 11.90 7.64 -23.16
N VAL A 173 12.97 8.37 -23.52
CA VAL A 173 14.35 7.98 -23.17
C VAL A 173 14.53 7.95 -21.65
N MET A 174 13.98 8.93 -20.93
CA MET A 174 14.00 8.93 -19.46
C MET A 174 13.29 7.71 -18.88
N HIS A 175 12.12 7.33 -19.40
CA HIS A 175 11.41 6.12 -18.98
C HIS A 175 12.25 4.86 -19.18
N GLU A 176 12.89 4.73 -20.35
CA GLU A 176 13.78 3.61 -20.66
C GLU A 176 14.98 3.57 -19.70
N ALA A 177 15.61 4.73 -19.43
CA ALA A 177 16.75 4.82 -18.52
C ALA A 177 16.39 4.40 -17.08
N VAL A 178 15.22 4.83 -16.59
CA VAL A 178 14.69 4.45 -15.28
C VAL A 178 14.45 2.94 -15.20
N VAL A 179 13.87 2.34 -16.24
CA VAL A 179 13.63 0.88 -16.28
C VAL A 179 14.93 0.10 -16.38
N GLN A 180 15.83 0.48 -17.28
CA GLN A 180 17.12 -0.20 -17.44
C GLN A 180 17.96 -0.10 -16.16
N SER A 181 17.95 1.04 -15.47
CA SER A 181 18.66 1.18 -14.19
C SER A 181 18.23 0.11 -13.18
N GLY A 182 16.94 -0.23 -13.12
CA GLY A 182 16.41 -1.26 -12.23
C GLY A 182 16.76 -2.67 -12.70
N VAL A 183 16.49 -2.97 -13.97
CA VAL A 183 16.69 -4.32 -14.55
C VAL A 183 18.17 -4.71 -14.58
N LEU A 184 19.05 -3.84 -15.07
CA LEU A 184 20.49 -4.10 -15.13
C LEU A 184 21.09 -4.26 -13.73
N SER A 185 20.58 -3.51 -12.73
CA SER A 185 21.03 -3.69 -11.35
C SER A 185 20.58 -5.04 -10.77
N ALA A 186 19.40 -5.53 -11.16
CA ALA A 186 18.91 -6.84 -10.75
C ALA A 186 19.73 -7.97 -11.41
N GLU A 187 20.01 -7.86 -12.70
CA GLU A 187 20.92 -8.76 -13.42
C GLU A 187 22.30 -8.78 -12.76
N ARG A 188 22.84 -7.61 -12.41
CA ARG A 188 24.11 -7.53 -11.70
C ARG A 188 24.08 -8.22 -10.33
N ALA A 189 23.00 -8.06 -9.57
CA ALA A 189 22.83 -8.77 -8.29
C ALA A 189 22.78 -10.29 -8.50
N ARG A 190 22.14 -10.77 -9.58
CA ARG A 190 22.11 -12.19 -9.96
C ARG A 190 23.50 -12.71 -10.34
N GLU A 191 24.28 -11.95 -11.11
CA GLU A 191 25.66 -12.29 -11.47
C GLU A 191 26.57 -12.43 -10.25
N LEU A 192 26.33 -11.63 -9.21
CA LEU A 192 27.03 -11.70 -7.93
C LEU A 192 26.58 -12.89 -7.06
N GLY A 193 25.52 -13.61 -7.46
CA GLY A 193 25.05 -14.83 -6.83
C GLY A 193 23.75 -14.70 -6.04
N LEU A 194 23.12 -13.53 -5.97
CA LEU A 194 21.85 -13.37 -5.24
C LEU A 194 20.70 -14.06 -5.97
N GLY A 195 19.83 -14.76 -5.24
CA GLY A 195 18.58 -15.38 -5.72
C GLY A 195 17.63 -14.41 -6.43
N ALA A 196 16.87 -14.87 -7.44
CA ALA A 196 15.85 -14.04 -8.09
C ALA A 196 14.64 -13.84 -7.15
N GLU A 197 14.37 -14.87 -6.34
CA GLU A 197 13.43 -14.92 -5.22
C GLU A 197 13.84 -14.05 -4.02
N LYS A 198 14.97 -13.32 -4.14
CA LYS A 198 15.42 -12.33 -3.17
C LYS A 198 15.37 -10.90 -3.72
N ILE A 199 14.87 -10.68 -4.94
CA ILE A 199 14.92 -9.36 -5.61
C ILE A 199 13.51 -8.81 -5.85
N ILE A 200 13.29 -7.59 -5.37
CA ILE A 200 12.11 -6.76 -5.66
C ILE A 200 12.59 -5.51 -6.42
N ILE A 201 11.82 -5.04 -7.41
CA ILE A 201 12.13 -3.80 -8.14
C ILE A 201 11.06 -2.74 -7.88
N SER A 202 11.49 -1.48 -7.78
CA SER A 202 10.60 -0.33 -7.92
C SER A 202 11.27 0.75 -8.75
N ALA A 203 10.50 1.43 -9.59
CA ALA A 203 10.96 2.52 -10.45
C ALA A 203 9.99 3.70 -10.34
N LYS A 204 10.17 4.56 -9.33
CA LYS A 204 9.16 5.57 -8.96
C LYS A 204 9.38 6.92 -9.67
N CYS A 205 8.26 7.50 -10.06
CA CYS A 205 8.12 8.84 -10.63
C CYS A 205 7.10 9.65 -9.80
N SER A 206 7.12 10.97 -9.92
CA SER A 206 6.18 11.88 -9.23
C SER A 206 4.95 12.23 -10.08
N GLU A 207 5.04 12.06 -11.39
CA GLU A 207 3.96 12.30 -12.34
C GLU A 207 3.17 11.03 -12.65
N VAL A 208 1.84 11.17 -12.70
CA VAL A 208 0.89 10.05 -12.86
C VAL A 208 1.14 9.29 -14.16
N GLN A 209 1.23 10.01 -15.29
CA GLN A 209 1.38 9.40 -16.62
C GLN A 209 2.74 8.73 -16.79
N ASP A 210 3.79 9.29 -16.18
CA ASP A 210 5.12 8.69 -16.20
C ASP A 210 5.17 7.39 -15.40
N LEU A 211 4.56 7.37 -14.20
CA LEU A 211 4.52 6.16 -13.39
C LEU A 211 3.83 5.02 -14.15
N ILE A 212 2.70 5.31 -14.80
CA ILE A 212 1.97 4.34 -15.61
C ILE A 212 2.84 3.81 -16.76
N ALA A 213 3.50 4.69 -17.51
CA ALA A 213 4.37 4.31 -18.62
C ALA A 213 5.56 3.45 -18.14
N VAL A 214 6.24 3.88 -17.08
CA VAL A 214 7.41 3.21 -16.51
C VAL A 214 7.06 1.81 -15.99
N TYR A 215 5.97 1.65 -15.23
CA TYR A 215 5.62 0.33 -14.70
C TYR A 215 5.07 -0.62 -15.77
N ARG A 216 4.37 -0.12 -16.80
CA ARG A 216 4.01 -0.95 -17.96
C ARG A 216 5.24 -1.45 -18.70
N LEU A 217 6.24 -0.59 -18.89
CA LEU A 217 7.50 -0.98 -19.50
C LEU A 217 8.28 -1.97 -18.62
N LEU A 218 8.41 -1.69 -17.33
CA LEU A 218 9.10 -2.55 -16.36
C LEU A 218 8.46 -3.95 -16.28
N ALA A 219 7.13 -4.02 -16.22
CA ALA A 219 6.38 -5.26 -16.17
C ALA A 219 6.54 -6.14 -17.42
N ARG A 220 6.89 -5.55 -18.57
CA ARG A 220 7.20 -6.29 -19.81
C ARG A 220 8.64 -6.78 -19.88
N ARG A 221 9.54 -6.22 -19.07
CA ARG A 221 10.99 -6.48 -19.13
C ARG A 221 11.47 -7.46 -18.07
N CYS A 222 10.68 -7.75 -17.04
CA CYS A 222 11.06 -8.64 -15.96
C CYS A 222 9.87 -9.30 -15.26
N ASP A 223 10.15 -10.37 -14.52
CA ASP A 223 9.23 -11.15 -13.70
C ASP A 223 9.44 -10.92 -12.18
N TYR A 224 10.40 -10.10 -11.75
CA TYR A 224 10.59 -9.74 -10.34
C TYR A 224 9.35 -9.10 -9.72
N ALA A 225 9.08 -9.35 -8.45
CA ALA A 225 8.03 -8.65 -7.72
C ALA A 225 8.22 -7.11 -7.78
N LEU A 226 7.12 -6.39 -8.02
CA LEU A 226 7.12 -4.94 -8.21
C LEU A 226 6.54 -4.21 -6.99
N HIS A 227 7.35 -3.37 -6.36
CA HIS A 227 6.89 -2.42 -5.34
C HIS A 227 6.42 -1.14 -6.01
N LEU A 228 5.11 -0.96 -6.11
CA LEU A 228 4.44 0.15 -6.78
C LEU A 228 4.20 1.33 -5.82
N GLY A 229 4.27 2.55 -6.35
CA GLY A 229 3.93 3.75 -5.59
C GLY A 229 4.32 5.01 -6.34
N LEU A 230 3.44 6.00 -6.37
CA LEU A 230 3.80 7.36 -6.77
C LEU A 230 4.71 7.97 -5.68
N THR A 231 5.86 8.53 -6.06
CA THR A 231 6.71 9.26 -5.11
C THR A 231 6.21 10.71 -4.99
N GLU A 232 6.45 11.34 -3.85
CA GLU A 232 6.18 12.78 -3.66
C GLU A 232 4.75 13.19 -4.06
N ALA A 233 3.76 12.38 -3.68
CA ALA A 233 2.37 12.57 -4.12
C ALA A 233 1.81 13.92 -3.65
N GLY A 234 2.29 14.45 -2.52
CA GLY A 234 1.88 15.71 -1.92
C GLY A 234 1.00 15.51 -0.68
N MET A 235 0.40 16.61 -0.22
CA MET A 235 -0.48 16.64 0.96
C MET A 235 -1.96 16.47 0.57
N GLY A 236 -2.77 16.10 1.56
CA GLY A 236 -4.23 16.18 1.49
C GLY A 236 -4.87 15.48 0.29
N SER A 237 -5.93 16.09 -0.25
CA SER A 237 -6.71 15.55 -1.36
C SER A 237 -5.88 15.35 -2.63
N LYS A 238 -4.95 16.27 -2.95
CA LYS A 238 -4.07 16.15 -4.12
C LYS A 238 -3.23 14.87 -4.06
N GLY A 239 -2.61 14.59 -2.92
CA GLY A 239 -1.78 13.40 -2.75
C GLY A 239 -2.58 12.09 -2.87
N ILE A 240 -3.79 12.08 -2.32
CA ILE A 240 -4.71 10.94 -2.40
C ILE A 240 -5.16 10.71 -3.85
N VAL A 241 -5.63 11.76 -4.54
CA VAL A 241 -6.11 11.68 -5.92
C VAL A 241 -4.98 11.26 -6.87
N ALA A 242 -3.80 11.87 -6.77
CA ALA A 242 -2.67 11.53 -7.63
C ALA A 242 -2.21 10.07 -7.43
N SER A 243 -2.10 9.63 -6.18
CA SER A 243 -1.72 8.23 -5.88
C SER A 243 -2.75 7.25 -6.41
N THR A 244 -4.04 7.53 -6.19
CA THR A 244 -5.15 6.68 -6.66
C THR A 244 -5.18 6.61 -8.19
N ALA A 245 -5.08 7.75 -8.87
CA ALA A 245 -5.09 7.83 -10.33
C ALA A 245 -3.94 7.03 -10.97
N ALA A 246 -2.74 7.08 -10.38
CA ALA A 246 -1.59 6.35 -10.89
C ALA A 246 -1.67 4.84 -10.62
N LEU A 247 -2.05 4.45 -9.39
CA LEU A 247 -2.06 3.05 -8.98
C LEU A 247 -3.25 2.30 -9.57
N ALA A 248 -4.44 2.89 -9.62
CA ALA A 248 -5.65 2.18 -10.06
C ALA A 248 -5.51 1.64 -11.49
N VAL A 249 -4.89 2.39 -12.40
CA VAL A 249 -4.64 1.95 -13.78
C VAL A 249 -3.73 0.72 -13.81
N LEU A 250 -2.59 0.79 -13.13
CA LEU A 250 -1.60 -0.30 -13.10
C LEU A 250 -2.14 -1.55 -12.39
N LEU A 251 -2.84 -1.35 -11.28
CA LEU A 251 -3.47 -2.42 -10.51
C LEU A 251 -4.60 -3.11 -11.30
N GLN A 252 -5.38 -2.34 -12.07
CA GLN A 252 -6.39 -2.89 -12.98
C GLN A 252 -5.76 -3.76 -14.07
N GLU A 253 -4.53 -3.44 -14.48
CA GLU A 253 -3.72 -4.20 -15.43
C GLU A 253 -2.98 -5.38 -14.79
N GLY A 254 -3.19 -5.63 -13.49
CA GLY A 254 -2.54 -6.71 -12.75
C GLY A 254 -1.07 -6.42 -12.38
N ILE A 255 -0.60 -5.17 -12.51
CA ILE A 255 0.77 -4.75 -12.26
C ILE A 255 0.90 -4.19 -10.83
N GLY A 256 1.77 -4.81 -10.03
CA GLY A 256 2.05 -4.43 -8.65
C GLY A 256 1.87 -5.60 -7.70
N ASP A 257 2.87 -5.83 -6.85
CA ASP A 257 2.90 -6.94 -5.89
C ASP A 257 2.91 -6.44 -4.44
N THR A 258 3.34 -5.18 -4.25
CA THR A 258 3.22 -4.45 -3.00
C THR A 258 3.11 -2.96 -3.28
N ILE A 259 2.41 -2.21 -2.44
CA ILE A 259 2.20 -0.77 -2.62
C ILE A 259 2.66 0.04 -1.42
N ARG A 260 3.05 1.29 -1.67
CA ARG A 260 3.22 2.32 -0.64
C ARG A 260 2.74 3.66 -1.17
N ILE A 261 1.88 4.32 -0.42
CA ILE A 261 1.41 5.68 -0.71
C ILE A 261 2.38 6.68 -0.08
N SER A 262 2.87 7.65 -0.87
CA SER A 262 3.86 8.62 -0.41
C SER A 262 3.20 9.96 -0.07
N LEU A 263 2.33 9.96 0.94
CA LEU A 263 1.69 11.20 1.41
C LEU A 263 2.64 12.00 2.28
N THR A 264 2.63 13.31 2.08
CA THR A 264 3.19 14.25 3.05
C THR A 264 2.15 14.49 4.13
N PRO A 265 2.41 14.13 5.40
CA PRO A 265 1.50 14.43 6.50
C PRO A 265 1.40 15.95 6.73
N GLU A 266 0.26 16.40 7.23
CA GLU A 266 0.15 17.74 7.82
C GLU A 266 1.06 17.85 9.06
N PRO A 267 1.45 19.06 9.50
CA PRO A 267 2.19 19.22 10.75
C PRO A 267 1.45 18.58 11.94
N GLY A 268 2.10 17.63 12.63
CA GLY A 268 1.47 16.85 13.69
C GLY A 268 0.42 15.83 13.21
N GLY A 269 0.27 15.67 11.90
CA GLY A 269 -0.68 14.76 11.27
C GLY A 269 -0.31 13.29 11.46
N ASP A 270 -1.33 12.44 11.39
CA ASP A 270 -1.18 11.02 11.60
C ASP A 270 -0.45 10.33 10.43
N ARG A 271 0.67 9.68 10.74
CA ARG A 271 1.46 8.93 9.77
C ARG A 271 0.73 7.69 9.24
N THR A 272 -0.26 7.16 9.97
CA THR A 272 -1.05 6.00 9.53
C THR A 272 -1.96 6.30 8.35
N ARG A 273 -2.21 7.58 8.02
CA ARG A 273 -3.08 7.96 6.90
C ARG A 273 -2.63 7.38 5.56
N GLU A 274 -1.33 7.22 5.33
CA GLU A 274 -0.83 6.59 4.09
C GLU A 274 -1.19 5.10 3.99
N VAL A 275 -1.31 4.41 5.14
CA VAL A 275 -1.74 3.00 5.22
C VAL A 275 -3.22 2.89 4.90
N ILE A 276 -4.04 3.75 5.51
CA ILE A 276 -5.49 3.77 5.27
C ILE A 276 -5.77 4.01 3.77
N VAL A 277 -5.10 4.97 3.15
CA VAL A 277 -5.29 5.23 1.71
C VAL A 277 -4.82 4.05 0.85
N ALA A 278 -3.76 3.34 1.24
CA ALA A 278 -3.33 2.12 0.53
C ALA A 278 -4.40 1.02 0.58
N GLN A 279 -5.00 0.81 1.76
CA GLN A 279 -6.07 -0.17 1.97
C GLN A 279 -7.32 0.20 1.17
N GLU A 280 -7.75 1.45 1.21
CA GLU A 280 -8.91 1.96 0.48
C GLU A 280 -8.75 1.76 -1.03
N ILE A 281 -7.56 2.02 -1.59
CA ILE A 281 -7.28 1.78 -3.02
C ILE A 281 -7.45 0.30 -3.36
N LEU A 282 -6.83 -0.61 -2.60
CA LEU A 282 -6.90 -2.04 -2.88
C LEU A 282 -8.32 -2.60 -2.67
N GLN A 283 -9.03 -2.11 -1.66
CA GLN A 283 -10.39 -2.55 -1.34
C GLN A 283 -11.42 -2.06 -2.34
N THR A 284 -11.38 -0.79 -2.71
CA THR A 284 -12.25 -0.21 -3.74
C THR A 284 -12.06 -0.89 -5.10
N MET A 285 -10.82 -1.32 -5.39
CA MET A 285 -10.50 -2.06 -6.61
C MET A 285 -10.88 -3.55 -6.55
N GLY A 286 -11.37 -4.05 -5.41
CA GLY A 286 -11.72 -5.47 -5.22
C GLY A 286 -10.51 -6.41 -5.16
N LEU A 287 -9.32 -5.90 -4.83
CA LEU A 287 -8.07 -6.67 -4.80
C LEU A 287 -7.74 -7.24 -3.42
N ARG A 288 -8.27 -6.62 -2.36
CA ARG A 288 -8.14 -7.02 -0.95
C ARG A 288 -9.40 -6.60 -0.20
N SER A 289 -9.63 -7.18 0.96
CA SER A 289 -10.65 -6.73 1.92
C SER A 289 -9.99 -6.56 3.28
N PHE A 290 -10.14 -5.39 3.89
CA PHE A 290 -9.55 -5.03 5.18
C PHE A 290 -10.60 -4.67 6.23
N ALA A 291 -11.72 -4.11 5.78
CA ALA A 291 -12.83 -3.64 6.59
C ALA A 291 -14.12 -3.69 5.77
N PRO A 292 -15.30 -3.83 6.40
CA PRO A 292 -16.56 -3.73 5.70
C PRO A 292 -16.72 -2.42 4.92
N MET A 293 -17.27 -2.48 3.72
CA MET A 293 -17.53 -1.31 2.89
C MET A 293 -18.91 -0.72 3.16
N VAL A 294 -19.00 0.59 3.38
CA VAL A 294 -20.28 1.30 3.47
C VAL A 294 -20.50 2.11 2.20
N ILE A 295 -21.44 1.67 1.38
CA ILE A 295 -21.92 2.34 0.17
C ILE A 295 -23.03 3.30 0.58
N ALA A 296 -22.82 4.58 0.36
CA ALA A 296 -23.81 5.60 0.68
C ALA A 296 -24.06 6.53 -0.51
N CYS A 297 -25.31 6.95 -0.69
CA CYS A 297 -25.62 7.98 -1.68
C CYS A 297 -25.07 9.34 -1.22
N PRO A 298 -24.79 10.29 -2.12
CA PRO A 298 -24.33 11.63 -1.72
C PRO A 298 -25.39 12.43 -0.95
N GLY A 299 -26.65 12.01 -0.98
CA GLY A 299 -27.79 12.82 -0.58
C GLY A 299 -28.17 13.83 -1.68
N CYS A 300 -29.44 14.22 -1.72
CA CYS A 300 -29.96 15.26 -2.59
C CYS A 300 -31.23 15.88 -1.99
N GLY A 301 -31.90 16.80 -2.68
CA GLY A 301 -33.14 17.44 -2.20
C GLY A 301 -34.33 16.49 -1.95
N ARG A 302 -34.17 15.19 -2.25
CA ARG A 302 -35.13 14.13 -1.95
C ARG A 302 -34.95 13.50 -0.58
N THR A 303 -33.95 13.88 0.20
CA THR A 303 -33.77 13.41 1.59
C THR A 303 -33.53 14.60 2.50
N THR A 304 -33.90 14.48 3.77
CA THR A 304 -33.42 15.41 4.79
C THR A 304 -31.91 15.22 4.92
N SER A 305 -31.13 16.22 4.53
CA SER A 305 -29.67 16.11 4.43
C SER A 305 -29.02 15.71 5.75
N THR A 306 -29.41 16.35 6.85
CA THR A 306 -28.82 16.11 8.18
C THR A 306 -29.09 14.70 8.71
N VAL A 307 -30.36 14.25 8.72
CA VAL A 307 -30.73 12.93 9.26
C VAL A 307 -30.04 11.79 8.49
N PHE A 308 -30.00 11.89 7.16
CA PHE A 308 -29.31 10.92 6.32
C PHE A 308 -27.79 10.91 6.59
N GLN A 309 -27.16 12.09 6.65
CA GLN A 309 -25.73 12.22 6.87
C GLN A 309 -25.32 11.69 8.26
N GLU A 310 -26.08 12.03 9.30
CA GLU A 310 -25.85 11.55 10.67
C GLU A 310 -25.96 10.02 10.75
N LEU A 311 -26.99 9.43 10.13
CA LEU A 311 -27.12 7.97 10.10
C LEU A 311 -25.95 7.31 9.35
N ALA A 312 -25.59 7.80 8.17
CA ALA A 312 -24.48 7.23 7.39
C ALA A 312 -23.17 7.30 8.18
N GLN A 313 -22.89 8.43 8.83
CA GLN A 313 -21.72 8.61 9.69
C GLN A 313 -21.75 7.69 10.92
N ASP A 314 -22.91 7.54 11.55
CA ASP A 314 -23.11 6.68 12.72
C ASP A 314 -22.88 5.20 12.39
N ILE A 315 -23.43 4.71 11.27
CA ILE A 315 -23.19 3.34 10.79
C ILE A 315 -21.73 3.13 10.42
N GLN A 316 -21.11 4.07 9.71
CA GLN A 316 -19.70 3.96 9.36
C GLN A 316 -18.79 3.95 10.60
N THR A 317 -19.10 4.78 11.59
CA THR A 317 -18.38 4.81 12.87
C THR A 317 -18.55 3.50 13.62
N TYR A 318 -19.79 3.00 13.71
CA TYR A 318 -20.10 1.73 14.36
C TYR A 318 -19.31 0.56 13.75
N VAL A 319 -19.33 0.42 12.43
CA VAL A 319 -18.56 -0.62 11.72
C VAL A 319 -17.07 -0.53 12.03
N ARG A 320 -16.51 0.68 12.06
CA ARG A 320 -15.10 0.91 12.38
C ARG A 320 -14.77 0.49 13.82
N ASP A 321 -15.63 0.82 14.77
CA ASP A 321 -15.41 0.52 16.19
C ASP A 321 -15.53 -1.00 16.45
N ARG A 322 -16.32 -1.71 15.64
CA ARG A 322 -16.47 -3.17 15.71
C ARG A 322 -15.38 -3.96 15.00
N LEU A 323 -14.51 -3.33 14.19
CA LEU A 323 -13.45 -4.03 13.44
C LEU A 323 -12.57 -4.92 14.31
N VAL A 324 -12.24 -4.47 15.52
CA VAL A 324 -11.35 -5.22 16.43
C VAL A 324 -12.05 -6.47 16.96
N ASP A 325 -13.30 -6.32 17.41
CA ASP A 325 -14.10 -7.43 17.91
C ASP A 325 -14.42 -8.43 16.79
N TRP A 326 -14.90 -7.94 15.65
CA TRP A 326 -15.26 -8.78 14.51
C TRP A 326 -14.07 -9.52 13.90
N ARG A 327 -12.88 -8.91 13.88
CA ARG A 327 -11.67 -9.62 13.41
C ARG A 327 -11.29 -10.80 14.31
N ARG A 328 -11.56 -10.70 15.61
CA ARG A 328 -11.33 -11.81 16.55
C ARG A 328 -12.40 -12.89 16.42
N ASP A 329 -13.66 -12.48 16.34
CA ASP A 329 -14.80 -13.38 16.54
C ASP A 329 -15.38 -13.94 15.22
N TYR A 330 -15.18 -13.24 14.10
CA TYR A 330 -15.85 -13.48 12.82
C TYR A 330 -14.90 -13.41 11.61
N PRO A 331 -14.02 -14.41 11.40
CA PRO A 331 -13.09 -14.41 10.27
C PRO A 331 -13.82 -14.30 8.92
N GLY A 332 -13.41 -13.35 8.07
CA GLY A 332 -14.02 -13.10 6.77
C GLY A 332 -15.07 -11.99 6.75
N PHE A 333 -15.39 -11.40 7.91
CA PHE A 333 -16.29 -10.24 8.01
C PHE A 333 -15.83 -9.06 7.16
N GLU A 334 -14.54 -8.97 6.80
CA GLU A 334 -13.97 -7.88 6.02
C GLU A 334 -14.60 -7.77 4.62
N THR A 335 -15.24 -8.83 4.12
CA THR A 335 -15.95 -8.79 2.83
C THR A 335 -17.36 -8.21 2.93
N LEU A 336 -17.85 -7.89 4.13
CA LEU A 336 -19.18 -7.33 4.34
C LEU A 336 -19.35 -6.02 3.58
N SER A 337 -20.45 -5.92 2.84
CA SER A 337 -20.89 -4.72 2.14
C SER A 337 -22.22 -4.22 2.72
N LEU A 338 -22.24 -2.94 3.07
CA LEU A 338 -23.36 -2.24 3.68
C LEU A 338 -23.85 -1.14 2.75
N ALA A 339 -25.15 -0.97 2.60
CA ALA A 339 -25.73 0.17 1.87
C ALA A 339 -26.56 1.08 2.80
N VAL A 340 -26.32 2.39 2.74
CA VAL A 340 -27.12 3.41 3.44
C VAL A 340 -27.59 4.45 2.44
N MET A 341 -28.89 4.41 2.12
CA MET A 341 -29.46 5.16 1.00
C MET A 341 -30.51 6.16 1.49
N GLY A 342 -30.49 7.38 0.97
CA GLY A 342 -31.32 8.48 1.48
C GLY A 342 -32.78 8.54 0.98
N CYS A 343 -33.15 7.80 -0.07
CA CYS A 343 -34.53 7.80 -0.59
C CYS A 343 -34.83 6.54 -1.40
N ILE A 344 -36.10 6.35 -1.78
CA ILE A 344 -36.57 5.16 -2.49
C ILE A 344 -36.09 5.04 -3.95
N VAL A 345 -35.57 6.12 -4.55
CA VAL A 345 -35.23 6.15 -5.99
C VAL A 345 -34.17 5.11 -6.32
N ASN A 346 -33.01 5.19 -5.65
CA ASN A 346 -31.93 4.21 -5.80
C ASN A 346 -31.82 3.28 -4.58
N GLY A 347 -32.51 3.61 -3.47
CA GLY A 347 -32.30 2.94 -2.20
C GLY A 347 -32.54 1.43 -2.21
N PRO A 348 -33.70 0.94 -2.68
CA PRO A 348 -33.98 -0.48 -2.79
C PRO A 348 -33.06 -1.23 -3.75
N GLY A 349 -32.61 -0.59 -4.84
CA GLY A 349 -31.72 -1.21 -5.82
C GLY A 349 -30.34 -1.46 -5.23
N GLU A 350 -29.70 -0.40 -4.75
CA GLU A 350 -28.36 -0.47 -4.15
C GLU A 350 -28.35 -1.34 -2.89
N SER A 351 -29.40 -1.26 -2.06
CA SER A 351 -29.51 -2.10 -0.86
C SER A 351 -29.62 -3.59 -1.14
N LYS A 352 -30.09 -3.99 -2.32
CA LYS A 352 -30.12 -5.39 -2.74
C LYS A 352 -28.81 -5.89 -3.33
N HIS A 353 -27.95 -4.96 -3.78
CA HIS A 353 -26.61 -5.28 -4.29
C HIS A 353 -25.58 -5.43 -3.17
N ALA A 354 -25.82 -4.80 -2.01
CA ALA A 354 -25.06 -5.03 -0.79
C ALA A 354 -25.53 -6.29 -0.05
N ASP A 355 -24.69 -6.81 0.85
CA ASP A 355 -25.04 -7.90 1.76
C ASP A 355 -26.19 -7.49 2.68
N ILE A 356 -26.15 -6.26 3.20
CA ILE A 356 -27.22 -5.65 3.97
C ILE A 356 -27.35 -4.16 3.67
N GLY A 357 -28.58 -3.68 3.50
CA GLY A 357 -28.82 -2.28 3.14
C GLY A 357 -30.10 -1.70 3.70
N ILE A 358 -30.07 -0.40 3.99
CA ILE A 358 -31.23 0.38 4.43
C ILE A 358 -31.53 1.50 3.44
N SER A 359 -32.80 1.62 3.06
CA SER A 359 -33.32 2.73 2.27
C SER A 359 -34.15 3.63 3.16
N LEU A 360 -33.69 4.84 3.42
CA LEU A 360 -34.42 5.84 4.21
C LEU A 360 -35.59 6.45 3.44
N PRO A 361 -36.59 6.98 4.16
CA PRO A 361 -37.68 7.70 3.53
C PRO A 361 -37.21 9.05 3.02
N GLY A 362 -37.53 9.34 1.76
CA GLY A 362 -37.32 10.65 1.18
C GLY A 362 -38.33 11.70 1.62
N THR A 363 -38.09 12.95 1.21
CA THR A 363 -39.02 14.07 1.41
C THR A 363 -40.38 13.77 0.75
N GLY A 364 -41.45 13.75 1.54
CA GLY A 364 -42.80 13.45 1.07
C GLY A 364 -43.12 11.95 1.00
N GLU A 365 -42.22 11.08 1.44
CA GLU A 365 -42.44 9.64 1.56
C GLU A 365 -42.95 9.26 2.96
N LEU A 366 -43.57 8.09 3.07
CA LEU A 366 -43.99 7.54 4.36
C LEU A 366 -42.74 7.31 5.24
N PRO A 367 -42.78 7.63 6.55
CA PRO A 367 -41.63 7.54 7.47
C PRO A 367 -41.31 6.07 7.80
N SER A 368 -40.80 5.35 6.82
CA SER A 368 -40.47 3.93 6.90
C SER A 368 -39.23 3.64 6.09
N ALA A 369 -38.30 2.91 6.69
CA ALA A 369 -37.04 2.55 6.08
C ALA A 369 -36.97 1.04 5.83
N PRO A 370 -37.27 0.55 4.60
CA PRO A 370 -37.10 -0.87 4.30
C PRO A 370 -35.62 -1.27 4.40
N VAL A 371 -35.40 -2.44 5.00
CA VAL A 371 -34.08 -3.08 5.13
C VAL A 371 -34.05 -4.33 4.28
N TYR A 372 -32.94 -4.50 3.58
CA TYR A 372 -32.66 -5.61 2.67
C TYR A 372 -31.46 -6.39 3.19
N VAL A 373 -31.52 -7.71 3.11
CA VAL A 373 -30.44 -8.64 3.41
C VAL A 373 -30.39 -9.69 2.29
N ASP A 374 -29.21 -9.94 1.72
CA ASP A 374 -28.98 -10.87 0.61
C ASP A 374 -29.99 -10.68 -0.55
N GLY A 375 -30.24 -9.41 -0.92
CA GLY A 375 -31.17 -9.05 -2.00
C GLY A 375 -32.66 -9.13 -1.65
N LYS A 376 -33.04 -9.54 -0.44
CA LYS A 376 -34.44 -9.71 -0.01
C LYS A 376 -34.82 -8.69 1.05
N LYS A 377 -36.04 -8.15 0.97
CA LYS A 377 -36.57 -7.28 2.02
C LYS A 377 -36.88 -8.10 3.27
N VAL A 378 -36.25 -7.77 4.40
CA VAL A 378 -36.40 -8.51 5.66
C VAL A 378 -37.12 -7.73 6.75
N ALA A 379 -37.03 -6.40 6.72
CA ALA A 379 -37.67 -5.54 7.73
C ALA A 379 -38.14 -4.21 7.13
N THR A 380 -38.94 -3.47 7.91
CA THR A 380 -39.29 -2.07 7.64
C THR A 380 -39.22 -1.32 8.96
N LEU A 381 -38.15 -0.53 9.14
CA LEU A 381 -37.88 0.20 10.37
C LEU A 381 -38.66 1.51 10.41
N ARG A 382 -39.07 1.94 11.61
CA ARG A 382 -39.84 3.17 11.85
C ARG A 382 -39.42 3.79 13.18
N GLY A 383 -39.69 5.09 13.34
CA GLY A 383 -39.44 5.84 14.58
C GLY A 383 -38.05 6.48 14.64
N ALA A 384 -37.72 7.07 15.79
CA ALA A 384 -36.46 7.80 16.00
C ALA A 384 -35.24 6.87 16.15
N ASP A 385 -35.45 5.60 16.47
CA ASP A 385 -34.38 4.64 16.79
C ASP A 385 -33.96 3.75 15.60
N ILE A 386 -34.16 4.22 14.37
CA ILE A 386 -33.84 3.45 13.15
C ILE A 386 -32.36 3.06 13.11
N ALA A 387 -31.46 3.94 13.59
CA ALA A 387 -30.02 3.69 13.60
C ALA A 387 -29.66 2.45 14.44
N ASN A 388 -30.11 2.38 15.70
CA ASN A 388 -29.78 1.26 16.58
C ASN A 388 -30.48 -0.03 16.17
N GLN A 389 -31.72 0.07 15.66
CA GLN A 389 -32.40 -1.09 15.07
C GLN A 389 -31.60 -1.65 13.89
N PHE A 390 -31.12 -0.78 12.99
CA PHE A 390 -30.31 -1.21 11.85
C PHE A 390 -28.98 -1.82 12.29
N LYS A 391 -28.26 -1.21 13.25
CA LYS A 391 -27.05 -1.78 13.85
C LYS A 391 -27.29 -3.17 14.43
N GLY A 392 -28.43 -3.37 15.11
CA GLY A 392 -28.83 -4.69 15.62
C GLY A 392 -29.02 -5.73 14.53
N ILE A 393 -29.60 -5.35 13.38
CA ILE A 393 -29.71 -6.25 12.22
C ILE A 393 -28.32 -6.56 11.64
N VAL A 394 -27.44 -5.55 11.53
CA VAL A 394 -26.05 -5.74 11.07
C VAL A 394 -25.30 -6.72 11.97
N GLU A 395 -25.37 -6.57 13.29
CA GLU A 395 -24.74 -7.49 14.25
C GLU A 395 -25.27 -8.91 14.14
N ASN A 396 -26.59 -9.08 14.05
CA ASN A 396 -27.19 -10.39 13.89
C ASN A 396 -26.75 -11.02 12.57
N TYR A 397 -26.71 -10.25 11.48
CA TYR A 397 -26.24 -10.73 10.19
C TYR A 397 -24.78 -11.17 10.23
N VAL A 398 -23.89 -10.37 10.85
CA VAL A 398 -22.48 -10.73 11.00
C VAL A 398 -22.33 -12.03 11.81
N ARG A 399 -23.07 -12.15 12.91
CA ARG A 399 -23.08 -13.35 13.75
C ARG A 399 -23.63 -14.57 13.01
N GLU A 400 -24.69 -14.43 12.23
CA GLU A 400 -25.28 -15.55 11.48
C GLU A 400 -24.40 -15.99 10.30
N ARG A 401 -23.75 -15.04 9.62
CA ARG A 401 -22.95 -15.32 8.43
C ARG A 401 -21.54 -15.83 8.73
N TRP A 402 -20.90 -15.29 9.77
CA TRP A 402 -19.50 -15.61 10.11
C TRP A 402 -19.31 -16.12 11.54
N GLY A 403 -20.38 -16.16 12.36
CA GLY A 403 -20.31 -16.83 13.66
C GLY A 403 -20.08 -18.32 13.47
N SER A 404 -19.18 -18.87 14.29
CA SER A 404 -19.02 -20.31 14.41
C SER A 404 -20.31 -20.91 14.97
N VAL A 405 -20.79 -22.02 14.39
CA VAL A 405 -21.76 -22.90 15.07
C VAL A 405 -21.08 -23.60 16.23
#